data_AF-A0A2E0XJD4-F1
#
_entry.id   AF-A0A2E0XJD4-F1
#
_cell.length_a   1.000
_cell.length_b   1.000
_cell.length_c   1.000
_cell.angle_alpha   90.00
_cell.angle_beta   90.00
_cell.angle_gamma   90.00
#
_symmetry.space_group_name_H-M   'P 1'
#
loop_
_entity.id
_entity.type
_entity.pdbx_description
1 polymer ?
#
loop_
_entity_poly.entity_id
_entity_poly.type
_entity_poly.pdbx_seq_one_letter_code
_entity_poly.pdbx_strand_id
1 'polypeptide(L)'
;MADDTIVFFWADHGSGYPRTETYVYDDGLRVPLIVRFPDKYQHLAPSRPGTAVDDLVMHMDLRPSMLSLAGMPGPEHFQGRVLFGPQKNQPRDYVCSARDRLDNCNEVIRTIRTEKYRYIRDFLPHRPYAPLYPDGGFFREVPPEGPSARDFWETSCLLWEQKIHDPDGVFLMPISEDFKQYLVRQDSKSCEELHDIENDPEEIHNLANAPEFHPIKEQLRKKHFDRMVETHDLRHLDETEIVARTVVERGSVNYEVGVHCDNIERVLETADLARLGEKGKRGLVECLDDPDSVVRYWAVTGLMSFDWNDGTTQKLVDLLEGESIAVSPAAADALARTGQAAITTSALCRVLEIDLHWG
;
A
#
# COMPACT_ATOMS: atom_id res chain seq x y z
N MET A 1 -30.31 -11.55 -25.33
CA MET A 1 -29.37 -10.80 -24.48
C MET A 1 -28.70 -11.74 -23.48
N ALA A 2 -29.42 -12.38 -22.56
CA ALA A 2 -28.81 -13.29 -21.57
C ALA A 2 -28.02 -14.48 -22.17
N ASP A 3 -28.38 -14.97 -23.35
CA ASP A 3 -27.70 -16.09 -24.04
C ASP A 3 -26.48 -15.66 -24.88
N ASP A 4 -26.30 -14.35 -25.07
CA ASP A 4 -25.22 -13.76 -25.88
C ASP A 4 -24.28 -12.88 -25.03
N THR A 5 -24.39 -12.94 -23.70
CA THR A 5 -23.63 -12.09 -22.79
C THR A 5 -22.92 -12.93 -21.73
N ILE A 6 -21.59 -12.81 -21.67
CA ILE A 6 -20.79 -13.26 -20.53
C ILE A 6 -20.95 -12.20 -19.43
N VAL A 7 -21.34 -12.62 -18.24
CA VAL A 7 -21.57 -11.71 -17.11
C VAL A 7 -20.44 -11.86 -16.10
N PHE A 8 -19.80 -10.75 -15.78
CA PHE A 8 -18.79 -10.65 -14.72
C PHE A 8 -19.40 -9.96 -13.51
N PHE A 9 -19.15 -10.52 -12.33
CA PHE A 9 -19.48 -9.91 -11.05
C PHE A 9 -18.25 -9.97 -10.15
N TRP A 10 -17.81 -8.83 -9.63
CA TRP A 10 -16.72 -8.73 -8.66
C TRP A 10 -16.92 -7.55 -7.72
N ALA A 11 -16.20 -7.54 -6.60
CA ALA A 11 -16.05 -6.37 -5.74
C ALA A 11 -14.66 -5.75 -5.95
N ASP A 12 -14.51 -4.44 -5.75
CA ASP A 12 -13.25 -3.73 -5.88
C ASP A 12 -12.30 -3.96 -4.70
N HIS A 13 -12.84 -4.08 -3.48
CA HIS A 13 -12.11 -4.42 -2.26
C HIS A 13 -13.02 -5.11 -1.22
N GLY A 14 -12.43 -5.51 -0.08
CA GLY A 14 -13.14 -6.04 1.08
C GLY A 14 -14.07 -5.02 1.76
N SER A 15 -14.74 -5.43 2.82
CA SER A 15 -15.73 -4.62 3.56
C SER A 15 -15.14 -3.36 4.23
N GLY A 16 -15.99 -2.49 4.78
CA GLY A 16 -15.57 -1.32 5.57
C GLY A 16 -15.24 -1.61 7.05
N TYR A 17 -14.78 -2.82 7.37
CA TYR A 17 -14.39 -3.20 8.74
C TYR A 17 -12.90 -2.92 8.98
N PRO A 18 -12.47 -2.79 10.25
CA PRO A 18 -11.04 -2.70 10.55
C PRO A 18 -10.28 -3.90 9.94
N ARG A 19 -9.07 -3.64 9.40
CA ARG A 19 -8.20 -4.63 8.74
C ARG A 19 -8.68 -5.13 7.36
N THR A 20 -9.83 -4.68 6.88
CA THR A 20 -10.36 -5.08 5.56
C THR A 20 -10.03 -4.05 4.49
N GLU A 21 -10.99 -3.24 4.02
CA GLU A 21 -10.72 -2.11 3.11
C GLU A 21 -9.58 -1.26 3.66
N THR A 22 -8.76 -0.75 2.74
CA THR A 22 -7.51 0.00 3.01
C THR A 22 -6.34 -0.85 3.52
N TYR A 23 -6.50 -2.14 3.81
CA TYR A 23 -5.41 -3.02 4.26
C TYR A 23 -5.12 -4.15 3.25
N VAL A 24 -4.00 -4.85 3.46
CA VAL A 24 -3.42 -5.81 2.50
C VAL A 24 -3.51 -7.28 2.95
N TYR A 25 -4.51 -7.59 3.76
CA TYR A 25 -4.85 -8.95 4.23
C TYR A 25 -5.89 -9.60 3.31
N ASP A 26 -6.12 -10.92 3.44
CA ASP A 26 -7.15 -11.63 2.69
C ASP A 26 -8.55 -11.01 2.94
N ASP A 27 -8.84 -10.51 4.15
CA ASP A 27 -10.12 -9.84 4.44
C ASP A 27 -10.35 -8.57 3.60
N GLY A 28 -9.28 -7.91 3.14
CA GLY A 28 -9.32 -6.72 2.28
C GLY A 28 -9.13 -7.02 0.79
N LEU A 29 -8.40 -8.07 0.46
CA LEU A 29 -7.94 -8.37 -0.91
C LEU A 29 -8.67 -9.55 -1.57
N ARG A 30 -9.21 -10.48 -0.79
CA ARG A 30 -9.90 -11.68 -1.30
C ARG A 30 -11.38 -11.36 -1.54
N VAL A 31 -11.65 -10.81 -2.70
CA VAL A 31 -13.01 -10.45 -3.13
C VAL A 31 -13.69 -11.54 -3.96
N PRO A 32 -15.03 -11.54 -4.05
CA PRO A 32 -15.73 -12.42 -4.97
C PRO A 32 -15.38 -12.09 -6.43
N LEU A 33 -15.18 -13.13 -7.25
CA LEU A 33 -15.20 -13.04 -8.71
C LEU A 33 -16.06 -14.18 -9.26
N ILE A 34 -17.19 -13.84 -9.85
CA ILE A 34 -18.12 -14.78 -10.47
C ILE A 34 -18.24 -14.43 -11.94
N VAL A 35 -18.00 -15.42 -12.80
CA VAL A 35 -18.13 -15.26 -14.26
C VAL A 35 -19.12 -16.28 -14.79
N ARG A 36 -20.24 -15.79 -15.32
CA ARG A 36 -21.25 -16.61 -16.00
C ARG A 36 -21.01 -16.59 -17.49
N PHE A 37 -20.68 -17.75 -18.05
CA PHE A 37 -20.71 -18.00 -19.48
C PHE A 37 -22.08 -18.60 -19.87
N PRO A 38 -22.80 -18.05 -20.86
CA PRO A 38 -24.00 -18.72 -21.40
C PRO A 38 -23.58 -19.93 -22.24
N ASP A 39 -24.51 -20.86 -22.50
CA ASP A 39 -24.25 -22.12 -23.23
C ASP A 39 -23.45 -21.91 -24.52
N LYS A 40 -23.79 -20.85 -25.27
CA LYS A 40 -23.10 -20.45 -26.52
C LYS A 40 -21.59 -20.27 -26.34
N TYR A 41 -21.15 -19.71 -25.21
CA TYR A 41 -19.75 -19.39 -24.92
C TYR A 41 -19.12 -20.31 -23.87
N GLN A 42 -19.79 -21.41 -23.52
CA GLN A 42 -19.30 -22.33 -22.48
C GLN A 42 -17.94 -22.97 -22.81
N HIS A 43 -17.59 -23.06 -24.10
CA HIS A 43 -16.29 -23.52 -24.57
C HIS A 43 -15.13 -22.56 -24.25
N LEU A 44 -15.42 -21.31 -23.86
CA LEU A 44 -14.42 -20.33 -23.41
C LEU A 44 -14.22 -20.34 -21.89
N ALA A 45 -15.15 -20.96 -21.14
CA ALA A 45 -15.09 -21.03 -19.69
C ALA A 45 -13.93 -21.91 -19.22
N PRO A 46 -13.31 -21.61 -18.06
CA PRO A 46 -12.20 -22.41 -17.54
C PRO A 46 -12.68 -23.74 -16.91
N SER A 47 -13.97 -23.85 -16.63
CA SER A 47 -14.61 -25.00 -15.98
C SER A 47 -16.10 -25.07 -16.32
N ARG A 48 -16.76 -26.16 -15.90
CA ARG A 48 -18.22 -26.33 -16.04
C ARG A 48 -19.00 -25.36 -15.12
N PRO A 49 -20.25 -24.99 -15.45
CA PRO A 49 -21.05 -24.10 -14.60
C PRO A 49 -21.19 -24.64 -13.17
N GLY A 50 -21.21 -23.72 -12.19
CA GLY A 50 -21.33 -24.06 -10.77
C GLY A 50 -20.09 -24.67 -10.13
N THR A 51 -18.92 -24.56 -10.78
CA THR A 51 -17.64 -25.05 -10.25
C THR A 51 -16.80 -23.91 -9.71
N ALA A 52 -16.16 -24.13 -8.55
CA ALA A 52 -15.13 -23.24 -8.01
C ALA A 52 -13.79 -23.51 -8.71
N VAL A 53 -13.02 -22.44 -8.95
CA VAL A 53 -11.66 -22.51 -9.50
C VAL A 53 -10.74 -21.83 -8.49
N ASP A 54 -9.78 -22.58 -7.96
CA ASP A 54 -8.89 -22.13 -6.88
C ASP A 54 -7.60 -21.45 -7.40
N ASP A 55 -7.51 -21.24 -8.72
CA ASP A 55 -6.40 -20.51 -9.36
C ASP A 55 -6.22 -19.12 -8.71
N LEU A 56 -4.97 -18.74 -8.46
CA LEU A 56 -4.61 -17.41 -7.98
C LEU A 56 -4.85 -16.32 -9.05
N VAL A 57 -5.76 -15.38 -8.77
CA VAL A 57 -6.20 -14.31 -9.70
C VAL A 57 -5.99 -12.92 -9.09
N MET A 58 -5.71 -11.93 -9.94
CA MET A 58 -5.61 -10.51 -9.60
C MET A 58 -6.60 -9.69 -10.43
N HIS A 59 -7.09 -8.57 -9.92
CA HIS A 59 -8.00 -7.69 -10.68
C HIS A 59 -7.45 -7.24 -12.04
N MET A 60 -6.14 -7.01 -12.11
CA MET A 60 -5.46 -6.65 -13.36
C MET A 60 -5.56 -7.72 -14.46
N ASP A 61 -5.99 -8.94 -14.15
CA ASP A 61 -6.23 -10.01 -15.12
C ASP A 61 -7.55 -9.84 -15.88
N LEU A 62 -8.50 -9.10 -15.31
CA LEU A 62 -9.81 -8.92 -15.93
C LEU A 62 -9.68 -8.19 -17.28
N ARG A 63 -8.83 -7.16 -17.35
CA ARG A 63 -8.60 -6.37 -18.57
C ARG A 63 -8.07 -7.22 -19.74
N PRO A 64 -6.93 -7.94 -19.65
CA PRO A 64 -6.47 -8.82 -20.73
C PRO A 64 -7.48 -9.93 -21.04
N SER A 65 -8.15 -10.48 -20.03
CA SER A 65 -9.15 -11.54 -20.22
C SER A 65 -10.35 -11.07 -21.03
N MET A 66 -10.89 -9.89 -20.73
CA MET A 66 -12.02 -9.31 -21.46
C MET A 66 -11.65 -8.97 -22.91
N LEU A 67 -10.45 -8.44 -23.17
CA LEU A 67 -9.98 -8.21 -24.54
C LEU A 67 -9.82 -9.52 -25.31
N SER A 68 -9.22 -10.54 -24.69
CA SER A 68 -9.06 -11.86 -25.31
C SER A 68 -10.41 -12.50 -25.67
N LEU A 69 -11.40 -12.42 -24.77
CA LEU A 69 -12.78 -12.87 -25.05
C LEU A 69 -13.45 -12.09 -26.18
N ALA A 70 -13.13 -10.81 -26.35
CA ALA A 70 -13.59 -9.97 -27.45
C ALA A 70 -12.82 -10.21 -28.77
N GLY A 71 -11.81 -11.09 -28.78
CA GLY A 71 -10.94 -11.33 -29.93
C GLY A 71 -9.99 -10.17 -30.23
N MET A 72 -9.74 -9.30 -29.25
CA MET A 72 -8.85 -8.15 -29.38
C MET A 72 -7.48 -8.43 -28.74
N PRO A 73 -6.38 -7.98 -29.36
CA PRO A 73 -5.06 -8.10 -28.74
C PRO A 73 -4.93 -7.15 -27.53
N GLY A 74 -4.26 -7.62 -26.49
CA GLY A 74 -3.79 -6.77 -25.39
C GLY A 74 -2.42 -6.15 -25.70
N PRO A 75 -2.14 -4.90 -25.29
CA PRO A 75 -0.79 -4.34 -25.30
C PRO A 75 0.22 -5.17 -24.49
N GLU A 76 1.49 -5.17 -24.91
CA GLU A 76 2.57 -5.93 -24.28
C GLU A 76 2.86 -5.50 -22.83
N HIS A 77 2.59 -4.24 -22.48
CA HIS A 77 2.83 -3.70 -21.14
C HIS A 77 1.77 -4.14 -20.11
N PHE A 78 0.77 -4.93 -20.50
CA PHE A 78 -0.18 -5.47 -19.54
C PHE A 78 0.52 -6.48 -18.62
N GLN A 79 0.45 -6.20 -17.33
CA GLN A 79 1.05 -7.04 -16.30
C GLN A 79 0.13 -8.20 -15.87
N GLY A 80 -1.15 -8.18 -16.25
CA GLY A 80 -2.14 -9.22 -15.92
C GLY A 80 -2.12 -10.41 -16.88
N ARG A 81 -2.76 -11.52 -16.50
CA ARG A 81 -2.88 -12.74 -17.31
C ARG A 81 -4.29 -12.90 -17.90
N VAL A 82 -4.38 -13.57 -19.03
CA VAL A 82 -5.63 -14.04 -19.62
C VAL A 82 -6.11 -15.28 -18.86
N LEU A 83 -7.32 -15.21 -18.31
CA LEU A 83 -7.91 -16.26 -17.46
C LEU A 83 -8.79 -17.26 -18.22
N PHE A 84 -9.25 -16.91 -19.42
CA PHE A 84 -10.30 -17.62 -20.14
C PHE A 84 -9.93 -17.88 -21.61
N GLY A 85 -10.68 -18.80 -22.23
CA GLY A 85 -10.57 -19.09 -23.65
C GLY A 85 -9.24 -19.74 -24.07
N PRO A 86 -9.01 -19.86 -25.39
CA PRO A 86 -7.86 -20.58 -25.95
C PRO A 86 -6.50 -19.95 -25.62
N GLN A 87 -6.49 -18.67 -25.25
CA GLN A 87 -5.29 -17.92 -24.89
C GLN A 87 -5.05 -17.88 -23.38
N LYS A 88 -5.81 -18.67 -22.58
CA LYS A 88 -5.63 -18.77 -21.13
C LYS A 88 -4.16 -19.03 -20.79
N ASN A 89 -3.58 -18.19 -19.94
CA ASN A 89 -2.24 -18.41 -19.41
C ASN A 89 -2.25 -19.53 -18.36
N GLN A 90 -1.09 -20.12 -18.09
CA GLN A 90 -0.92 -21.04 -16.97
C GLN A 90 -1.25 -20.33 -15.64
N PRO A 91 -1.79 -21.06 -14.64
CA PRO A 91 -1.93 -20.54 -13.29
C PRO A 91 -0.61 -19.96 -12.75
N ARG A 92 -0.71 -18.99 -11.85
CA ARG A 92 0.47 -18.37 -11.21
C ARG A 92 0.66 -18.93 -9.81
N ASP A 93 1.92 -18.93 -9.37
CA ASP A 93 2.27 -19.41 -8.04
C ASP A 93 2.05 -18.36 -6.94
N TYR A 94 1.83 -17.09 -7.32
CA TYR A 94 1.63 -16.00 -6.37
C TYR A 94 0.83 -14.83 -6.97
N VAL A 95 0.12 -14.08 -6.13
CA VAL A 95 -0.45 -12.76 -6.42
C VAL A 95 0.29 -11.68 -5.65
N CYS A 96 0.20 -10.44 -6.10
CA CYS A 96 0.75 -9.28 -5.39
C CYS A 96 -0.30 -8.18 -5.23
N SER A 97 -0.15 -7.37 -4.19
CA SER A 97 -0.98 -6.18 -3.97
C SER A 97 -0.17 -5.10 -3.27
N ALA A 98 -0.64 -3.87 -3.37
CA ALA A 98 0.01 -2.70 -2.83
C ALA A 98 -1.02 -1.83 -2.09
N ARG A 99 -0.58 -1.18 -1.02
CA ARG A 99 -1.28 -0.05 -0.39
C ARG A 99 -0.33 1.13 -0.39
N ASP A 100 -0.82 2.21 -0.95
CA ASP A 100 -0.12 3.48 -1.03
C ASP A 100 -0.89 4.54 -0.22
N ARG A 101 -0.85 5.81 -0.65
CA ARG A 101 -1.59 6.89 -0.02
C ARG A 101 -3.09 6.61 0.00
N LEU A 102 -3.71 6.82 1.16
CA LEU A 102 -5.16 6.97 1.31
C LEU A 102 -5.44 8.36 1.85
N ASP A 103 -6.10 9.21 1.06
CA ASP A 103 -6.31 10.62 1.37
C ASP A 103 -5.01 11.33 1.79
N ASN A 104 -4.93 11.86 3.01
CA ASN A 104 -3.75 12.53 3.56
C ASN A 104 -2.73 11.56 4.19
N CYS A 105 -3.06 10.27 4.28
CA CYS A 105 -2.24 9.26 4.95
C CYS A 105 -1.35 8.52 3.96
N ASN A 106 -0.06 8.88 3.94
CA ASN A 106 0.94 8.11 3.18
C ASN A 106 1.18 6.74 3.82
N GLU A 107 1.03 5.70 3.02
CA GLU A 107 1.49 4.35 3.30
C GLU A 107 2.34 3.87 2.12
N VAL A 108 3.23 2.91 2.38
CA VAL A 108 3.95 2.16 1.35
C VAL A 108 4.05 0.74 1.87
N ILE A 109 3.01 -0.04 1.61
CA ILE A 109 2.92 -1.44 1.99
C ILE A 109 2.78 -2.28 0.74
N ARG A 110 3.48 -3.40 0.72
CA ARG A 110 3.42 -4.34 -0.38
C ARG A 110 3.29 -5.75 0.12
N THR A 111 2.62 -6.58 -0.66
CA THR A 111 2.40 -7.97 -0.28
C THR A 111 2.50 -8.92 -1.46
N ILE A 112 3.02 -10.12 -1.19
CA ILE A 112 2.92 -11.28 -2.07
C ILE A 112 2.19 -12.38 -1.32
N ARG A 113 1.24 -13.03 -1.99
CA ARG A 113 0.49 -14.18 -1.46
C ARG A 113 0.58 -15.36 -2.41
N THR A 114 1.11 -16.47 -1.92
CA THR A 114 1.09 -17.79 -2.57
C THR A 114 -0.14 -18.57 -2.11
N GLU A 115 -0.31 -19.83 -2.52
CA GLU A 115 -1.38 -20.68 -1.98
C GLU A 115 -1.33 -20.81 -0.45
N LYS A 116 -0.11 -20.91 0.11
CA LYS A 116 0.09 -21.23 1.52
C LYS A 116 0.54 -20.05 2.38
N TYR A 117 1.27 -19.10 1.82
CA TYR A 117 1.90 -18.04 2.60
C TYR A 117 1.61 -16.66 2.04
N ARG A 118 1.38 -15.68 2.93
CA ARG A 118 1.44 -14.26 2.63
C ARG A 118 2.64 -13.62 3.29
N TYR A 119 3.40 -12.87 2.50
CA TYR A 119 4.46 -11.97 2.98
C TYR A 119 4.00 -10.52 2.82
N ILE A 120 4.23 -9.69 3.83
CA ILE A 120 3.95 -8.26 3.85
C ILE A 120 5.23 -7.51 4.20
N ARG A 121 5.53 -6.44 3.46
CA ARG A 121 6.61 -5.50 3.75
C ARG A 121 6.00 -4.11 3.93
N ASP A 122 6.25 -3.53 5.10
CA ASP A 122 5.83 -2.16 5.44
C ASP A 122 7.02 -1.21 5.47
N PHE A 123 7.14 -0.33 4.48
CA PHE A 123 8.30 0.56 4.36
C PHE A 123 8.23 1.77 5.29
N LEU A 124 7.13 1.97 6.01
CA LEU A 124 6.91 3.08 6.95
C LEU A 124 6.56 2.56 8.36
N PRO A 125 7.40 1.69 8.97
CA PRO A 125 7.07 1.00 10.21
C PRO A 125 6.98 1.93 11.43
N HIS A 126 7.58 3.13 11.35
CA HIS A 126 7.50 4.19 12.35
C HIS A 126 6.11 4.85 12.42
N ARG A 127 5.22 4.58 11.46
CA ARG A 127 3.84 5.08 11.47
C ARG A 127 2.94 4.16 12.29
N PRO A 128 1.91 4.71 12.96
CA PRO A 128 0.91 3.89 13.63
C PRO A 128 0.21 2.95 12.66
N TYR A 129 -0.32 1.83 13.17
CA TYR A 129 -0.94 0.82 12.34
C TYR A 129 -2.16 1.33 11.57
N ALA A 130 -2.98 2.13 12.26
CA ALA A 130 -4.11 2.84 11.67
C ALA A 130 -3.76 4.34 11.55
N PRO A 131 -3.03 4.76 10.51
CA PRO A 131 -2.72 6.18 10.31
C PRO A 131 -3.96 6.98 9.92
N LEU A 132 -4.96 6.30 9.34
CA LEU A 132 -6.20 6.91 8.86
C LEU A 132 -7.05 7.36 10.03
N TYR A 133 -6.98 8.66 10.28
CA TYR A 133 -8.04 9.43 10.88
C TYR A 133 -8.52 10.39 9.79
N PRO A 134 -9.72 10.22 9.22
CA PRO A 134 -10.15 11.08 8.13
C PRO A 134 -10.12 12.54 8.61
N ASP A 135 -9.27 13.38 8.01
CA ASP A 135 -9.29 14.81 8.25
C ASP A 135 -10.30 15.46 7.30
N GLY A 136 -11.57 15.46 7.73
CA GLY A 136 -12.51 16.49 7.27
C GLY A 136 -13.21 16.29 5.93
N GLY A 137 -13.01 15.19 5.22
CA GLY A 137 -13.84 14.84 4.04
C GLY A 137 -15.13 14.09 4.40
N PHE A 138 -15.00 13.07 5.27
CA PHE A 138 -16.13 12.27 5.77
C PHE A 138 -16.81 12.86 7.03
N PHE A 139 -16.22 13.90 7.61
CA PHE A 139 -16.66 14.55 8.87
C PHE A 139 -16.98 16.03 8.73
N ARG A 140 -17.49 16.46 7.57
CA ARG A 140 -18.22 17.73 7.55
C ARG A 140 -19.40 17.61 8.50
N GLU A 141 -19.76 18.71 9.18
CA GLU A 141 -21.05 18.79 9.89
C GLU A 141 -22.13 18.17 9.00
N VAL A 142 -22.76 17.10 9.48
CA VAL A 142 -23.86 16.44 8.78
C VAL A 142 -24.90 17.52 8.50
N PRO A 143 -25.24 17.81 7.23
CA PRO A 143 -26.26 18.80 6.93
C PRO A 143 -27.52 18.43 7.71
N PRO A 144 -28.19 19.39 8.39
CA PRO A 144 -29.34 19.09 9.24
C PRO A 144 -30.48 18.39 8.49
N GLU A 145 -30.50 18.52 7.16
CA GLU A 145 -31.41 17.84 6.25
C GLU A 145 -30.61 17.02 5.23
N GLY A 146 -30.63 15.69 5.37
CA GLY A 146 -29.92 14.76 4.49
C GLY A 146 -30.60 13.39 4.43
N PRO A 147 -30.45 12.64 3.33
CA PRO A 147 -31.16 11.38 3.08
C PRO A 147 -30.72 10.26 4.03
N SER A 148 -31.38 9.10 3.96
CA SER A 148 -31.20 7.90 4.82
C SER A 148 -29.77 7.40 5.06
N ALA A 149 -28.77 7.94 4.35
CA ALA A 149 -27.35 7.73 4.63
C ALA A 149 -26.87 8.46 5.89
N ARG A 150 -27.62 9.43 6.42
CA ARG A 150 -27.31 10.17 7.65
C ARG A 150 -26.99 9.23 8.83
N ASP A 151 -27.82 8.20 9.03
CA ASP A 151 -27.65 7.25 10.13
C ASP A 151 -26.36 6.43 9.99
N PHE A 152 -25.94 6.11 8.76
CA PHE A 152 -24.66 5.45 8.48
C PHE A 152 -23.48 6.36 8.81
N TRP A 153 -23.55 7.65 8.47
CA TRP A 153 -22.48 8.62 8.71
C TRP A 153 -22.31 9.02 10.17
N GLU A 154 -23.42 9.17 10.92
CA GLU A 154 -23.37 9.45 12.36
C GLU A 154 -22.80 8.27 13.18
N THR A 155 -22.84 7.04 12.65
CA THR A 155 -22.50 5.81 13.40
C THR A 155 -21.15 5.18 13.06
N SER A 156 -20.53 5.50 11.91
CA SER A 156 -19.40 4.72 11.38
C SER A 156 -18.01 5.29 11.67
N CYS A 157 -17.90 6.58 12.04
CA CYS A 157 -16.61 7.26 11.85
C CYS A 157 -16.08 8.10 13.04
N LEU A 158 -16.82 8.40 14.11
CA LEU A 158 -16.30 9.30 15.17
C LEU A 158 -15.51 8.56 16.26
N LEU A 159 -14.17 8.72 16.27
CA LEU A 159 -13.31 8.13 17.31
C LEU A 159 -13.50 8.77 18.70
N TRP A 160 -14.07 9.98 18.76
CA TRP A 160 -14.19 10.79 19.98
C TRP A 160 -15.62 10.89 20.52
N GLU A 161 -16.63 10.59 19.69
CA GLU A 161 -18.03 10.52 20.11
C GLU A 161 -18.53 9.09 19.94
N GLN A 162 -18.39 8.31 21.00
CA GLN A 162 -18.83 6.94 21.13
C GLN A 162 -20.35 6.79 20.88
N LYS A 163 -20.80 6.57 19.63
CA LYS A 163 -22.13 5.97 19.35
C LYS A 163 -22.11 5.12 18.08
N ILE A 164 -21.91 3.82 18.26
CA ILE A 164 -22.03 2.78 17.24
C ILE A 164 -23.25 1.94 17.61
N HIS A 165 -24.36 1.96 16.87
CA HIS A 165 -25.45 0.98 17.05
C HIS A 165 -26.24 0.64 15.78
N ASP A 166 -26.44 -0.67 15.59
CA ASP A 166 -27.58 -1.34 14.95
C ASP A 166 -28.71 -1.52 16.01
N PRO A 167 -30.01 -1.46 15.65
CA PRO A 167 -31.20 -1.48 16.52
C PRO A 167 -31.30 -2.45 17.70
N ASP A 168 -30.57 -3.58 17.76
CA ASP A 168 -30.81 -4.64 18.75
C ASP A 168 -29.68 -4.93 19.78
N GLY A 169 -28.69 -4.05 19.88
CA GLY A 169 -27.90 -3.93 21.12
C GLY A 169 -26.41 -4.31 21.05
N VAL A 170 -25.61 -3.36 21.56
CA VAL A 170 -24.25 -3.50 22.09
C VAL A 170 -23.16 -3.99 21.12
N PHE A 171 -22.47 -3.03 20.51
CA PHE A 171 -21.01 -3.10 20.38
C PHE A 171 -20.40 -1.91 21.13
N LEU A 172 -20.36 -2.03 22.46
CA LEU A 172 -19.53 -1.16 23.29
C LEU A 172 -18.11 -1.74 23.24
N MET A 173 -17.16 -1.05 22.62
CA MET A 173 -15.76 -1.22 23.00
C MET A 173 -15.42 -0.11 23.99
N PRO A 174 -15.63 -0.31 25.31
CA PRO A 174 -15.01 0.58 26.29
C PRO A 174 -13.50 0.57 26.04
N ILE A 175 -12.86 1.74 25.96
CA ILE A 175 -11.41 1.85 25.78
C ILE A 175 -10.75 1.45 27.12
N SER A 176 -10.62 0.15 27.37
CA SER A 176 -9.75 -0.39 28.42
C SER A 176 -8.34 -0.60 27.86
N GLU A 177 -7.36 -0.65 28.75
CA GLU A 177 -5.95 -0.95 28.41
C GLU A 177 -5.81 -2.28 27.65
N ASP A 178 -6.76 -3.20 27.83
CA ASP A 178 -6.80 -4.50 27.17
C ASP A 178 -6.89 -4.37 25.63
N PHE A 179 -7.42 -3.27 25.09
CA PHE A 179 -7.54 -3.08 23.64
C PHE A 179 -6.22 -2.76 22.93
N LYS A 180 -5.13 -2.49 23.68
CA LYS A 180 -3.78 -2.41 23.10
C LYS A 180 -3.31 -3.75 22.51
N GLN A 181 -4.00 -4.85 22.78
CA GLN A 181 -3.70 -6.15 22.16
C GLN A 181 -4.11 -6.22 20.68
N TYR A 182 -4.98 -5.33 20.19
CA TYR A 182 -5.42 -5.35 18.80
C TYR A 182 -4.41 -4.68 17.88
N LEU A 183 -4.18 -5.28 16.72
CA LEU A 183 -3.21 -4.83 15.73
C LEU A 183 -3.47 -3.38 15.27
N VAL A 184 -4.74 -2.99 15.13
CA VAL A 184 -5.15 -1.62 14.74
C VAL A 184 -4.81 -0.53 15.75
N ARG A 185 -4.40 -0.91 16.97
CA ARG A 185 -4.05 0.01 18.06
C ARG A 185 -2.54 0.08 18.32
N GLN A 186 -1.71 -0.56 17.50
CA GLN A 186 -0.26 -0.48 17.66
C GLN A 186 0.27 0.88 17.18
N ASP A 187 1.12 1.50 17.99
CA ASP A 187 1.78 2.79 17.70
C ASP A 187 2.81 2.70 16.57
N SER A 188 3.23 1.48 16.23
CA SER A 188 4.15 1.18 15.13
C SER A 188 3.76 -0.14 14.47
N LYS A 189 4.28 -0.38 13.27
CA LYS A 189 4.05 -1.61 12.52
C LYS A 189 5.31 -2.47 12.48
N SER A 190 5.11 -3.77 12.26
CA SER A 190 6.24 -4.66 11.96
C SER A 190 6.80 -4.31 10.57
N CYS A 191 8.12 -4.27 10.43
CA CYS A 191 8.74 -4.05 9.12
C CYS A 191 8.36 -5.16 8.11
N GLU A 192 8.20 -6.38 8.63
CA GLU A 192 7.89 -7.56 7.85
C GLU A 192 6.83 -8.40 8.58
N GLU A 193 5.89 -8.95 7.81
CA GLU A 193 4.96 -9.96 8.28
C GLU A 193 4.98 -11.18 7.38
N LEU A 194 4.80 -12.36 7.98
CA LEU A 194 4.66 -13.62 7.27
C LEU A 194 3.54 -14.42 7.93
N HIS A 195 2.54 -14.82 7.16
CA HIS A 195 1.40 -15.60 7.64
C HIS A 195 1.29 -16.91 6.86
N ASP A 196 0.94 -17.99 7.56
CA ASP A 196 0.58 -19.29 6.98
C ASP A 196 -0.94 -19.33 6.80
N ILE A 197 -1.41 -19.08 5.58
CA ILE A 197 -2.83 -18.94 5.25
C ILE A 197 -3.61 -20.24 5.46
N GLU A 198 -2.94 -21.39 5.39
CA GLU A 198 -3.57 -22.69 5.60
C GLU A 198 -3.88 -22.93 7.08
N ASN A 199 -2.95 -22.56 7.97
CA ASN A 199 -3.06 -22.80 9.41
C ASN A 199 -3.55 -21.59 10.22
N ASP A 200 -3.43 -20.40 9.65
CA ASP A 200 -3.82 -19.10 10.20
C ASP A 200 -4.55 -18.29 9.10
N PRO A 201 -5.76 -18.72 8.69
CA PRO A 201 -6.53 -18.06 7.63
C PRO A 201 -6.96 -16.64 8.00
N GLU A 202 -6.99 -16.34 9.30
CA GLU A 202 -7.25 -15.00 9.82
C GLU A 202 -5.96 -14.17 9.89
N GLU A 203 -4.79 -14.66 9.48
CA GLU A 203 -3.51 -13.93 9.40
C GLU A 203 -3.13 -13.19 10.70
N ILE A 204 -3.42 -13.77 11.86
CA ILE A 204 -3.22 -13.13 13.17
C ILE A 204 -1.79 -13.30 13.67
N HIS A 205 -1.14 -14.40 13.32
CA HIS A 205 0.15 -14.78 13.86
C HIS A 205 1.28 -14.43 12.88
N ASN A 206 2.03 -13.39 13.20
CA ASN A 206 3.20 -13.00 12.41
C ASN A 206 4.39 -13.96 12.67
N LEU A 207 4.74 -14.75 11.66
CA LEU A 207 5.83 -15.73 11.65
C LEU A 207 7.17 -15.17 11.14
N ALA A 208 7.25 -13.87 10.83
CA ALA A 208 8.43 -13.30 10.16
C ALA A 208 9.73 -13.45 10.95
N ASN A 209 9.67 -13.55 12.29
CA ASN A 209 10.82 -13.70 13.18
C ASN A 209 11.08 -15.16 13.61
N ALA A 210 10.24 -16.10 13.17
CA ALA A 210 10.37 -17.51 13.50
C ALA A 210 11.47 -18.16 12.63
N PRO A 211 12.57 -18.69 13.21
CA PRO A 211 13.73 -19.18 12.45
C PRO A 211 13.42 -20.25 11.40
N GLU A 212 12.44 -21.11 11.68
CA GLU A 212 12.01 -22.18 10.80
C GLU A 212 11.34 -21.66 9.51
N PHE A 213 10.80 -20.44 9.52
CA PHE A 213 10.18 -19.81 8.36
C PHE A 213 11.12 -18.84 7.62
N HIS A 214 12.34 -18.62 8.11
CA HIS A 214 13.31 -17.74 7.45
C HIS A 214 13.53 -18.09 5.97
N PRO A 215 13.75 -19.35 5.55
CA PRO A 215 13.94 -19.65 4.12
C PRO A 215 12.76 -19.23 3.24
N ILE A 216 11.54 -19.40 3.76
CA ILE A 216 10.30 -19.02 3.07
C ILE A 216 10.19 -17.49 2.99
N LYS A 217 10.42 -16.80 4.12
CA LYS A 217 10.44 -15.33 4.17
C LYS A 217 11.44 -14.75 3.18
N GLU A 218 12.67 -15.24 3.16
CA GLU A 218 13.72 -14.77 2.25
C GLU A 218 13.34 -14.99 0.78
N GLN A 219 12.77 -16.16 0.45
CA GLN A 219 12.30 -16.46 -0.90
C GLN A 219 11.19 -15.49 -1.33
N LEU A 220 10.19 -15.26 -0.49
CA LEU A 220 9.08 -14.36 -0.79
C LEU A 220 9.52 -12.90 -0.83
N ARG A 221 10.41 -12.47 0.07
CA ARG A 221 11.01 -11.14 0.03
C ARG A 221 11.77 -10.91 -1.28
N LYS A 222 12.54 -11.90 -1.74
CA LYS A 222 13.26 -11.78 -3.01
C LYS A 222 12.27 -11.65 -4.18
N LYS A 223 11.28 -12.55 -4.27
CA LYS A 223 10.24 -12.46 -5.31
C LYS A 223 9.53 -11.11 -5.30
N HIS A 224 9.28 -10.60 -4.10
CA HIS A 224 8.66 -9.31 -3.88
C HIS A 224 9.52 -8.15 -4.38
N PHE A 225 10.80 -8.13 -4.03
CA PHE A 225 11.78 -7.16 -4.53
C PHE A 225 11.90 -7.21 -6.05
N ASP A 226 12.12 -8.39 -6.62
CA ASP A 226 12.25 -8.59 -8.07
C ASP A 226 11.01 -8.06 -8.81
N ARG A 227 9.81 -8.27 -8.23
CA ARG A 227 8.57 -7.77 -8.81
C ARG A 227 8.50 -6.24 -8.83
N MET A 228 8.86 -5.58 -7.74
CA MET A 228 8.85 -4.11 -7.68
C MET A 228 9.82 -3.50 -8.71
N VAL A 229 10.98 -4.13 -8.90
CA VAL A 229 11.96 -3.74 -9.94
C VAL A 229 11.35 -3.94 -11.34
N GLU A 230 10.84 -5.14 -11.63
CA GLU A 230 10.23 -5.48 -12.92
C GLU A 230 9.09 -4.53 -13.31
N THR A 231 8.27 -4.13 -12.33
CA THR A 231 7.12 -3.25 -12.58
C THR A 231 7.44 -1.76 -12.50
N HIS A 232 8.71 -1.40 -12.23
CA HIS A 232 9.13 -0.02 -11.96
C HIS A 232 8.22 0.66 -10.92
N ASP A 233 8.10 0.05 -9.73
CA ASP A 233 7.15 0.46 -8.70
C ASP A 233 7.34 1.92 -8.25
N LEU A 234 6.52 2.78 -8.86
CA LEU A 234 6.63 4.23 -8.79
C LEU A 234 6.45 4.79 -7.39
N ARG A 235 5.74 4.11 -6.49
CA ARG A 235 5.47 4.69 -5.17
C ARG A 235 6.71 4.78 -4.29
N HIS A 236 7.78 4.08 -4.65
CA HIS A 236 9.07 4.30 -4.00
C HIS A 236 9.73 5.61 -4.45
N LEU A 237 9.12 6.35 -5.38
CA LEU A 237 9.38 7.76 -5.59
C LEU A 237 8.28 8.54 -4.85
N ASP A 238 8.67 9.54 -4.06
CA ASP A 238 7.68 10.45 -3.45
C ASP A 238 6.81 11.09 -4.54
N GLU A 239 5.51 11.29 -4.26
CA GLU A 239 4.55 11.85 -5.24
C GLU A 239 5.06 13.17 -5.84
N THR A 240 5.70 14.01 -5.03
CA THR A 240 6.22 15.31 -5.46
C THR A 240 7.44 15.15 -6.36
N GLU A 241 8.27 14.12 -6.12
CA GLU A 241 9.39 13.75 -7.00
C GLU A 241 8.88 13.17 -8.33
N ILE A 242 7.80 12.39 -8.33
CA ILE A 242 7.15 11.92 -9.58
C ILE A 242 6.69 13.12 -10.39
N VAL A 243 5.98 14.06 -9.76
CA VAL A 243 5.48 15.26 -10.45
C VAL A 243 6.63 16.12 -10.94
N ALA A 244 7.66 16.38 -10.12
CA ALA A 244 8.84 17.15 -10.53
C ALA A 244 9.53 16.51 -11.75
N ARG A 245 9.79 15.20 -11.72
CA ARG A 245 10.41 14.47 -12.85
C ARG A 245 9.51 14.42 -14.09
N THR A 246 8.19 14.39 -13.91
CA THR A 246 7.21 14.40 -15.02
C THR A 246 7.13 15.77 -15.69
N VAL A 247 6.97 16.83 -14.89
CA VAL A 247 6.71 18.21 -15.33
C VAL A 247 7.98 18.91 -15.80
N VAL A 248 9.08 18.78 -15.05
CA VAL A 248 10.30 19.57 -15.26
C VAL A 248 11.22 18.93 -16.30
N GLU A 249 11.34 17.60 -16.29
CA GLU A 249 12.42 16.95 -17.06
C GLU A 249 11.94 16.37 -18.40
N ARG A 250 10.66 15.97 -18.53
CA ARG A 250 10.27 15.06 -19.63
C ARG A 250 8.97 15.36 -20.36
N GLY A 251 8.07 16.20 -19.85
CA GLY A 251 6.76 16.45 -20.47
C GLY A 251 5.98 15.14 -20.72
N SER A 252 6.12 14.19 -19.79
CA SER A 252 5.71 12.79 -19.95
C SER A 252 4.48 12.46 -19.09
N VAL A 253 4.10 11.19 -19.05
CA VAL A 253 3.11 10.65 -18.10
C VAL A 253 3.82 9.91 -16.97
N ASN A 254 3.22 9.81 -15.78
CA ASN A 254 3.83 9.16 -14.60
C ASN A 254 4.44 7.78 -14.90
N TYR A 255 3.81 6.99 -15.77
CA TYR A 255 4.32 5.67 -16.19
C TYR A 255 5.75 5.75 -16.78
N GLU A 256 6.04 6.76 -17.61
CA GLU A 256 7.34 6.93 -18.24
C GLU A 256 8.43 7.32 -17.25
N VAL A 257 8.08 7.99 -16.13
CA VAL A 257 9.04 8.26 -15.04
C VAL A 257 9.60 6.97 -14.47
N GLY A 258 8.76 5.96 -14.28
CA GLY A 258 9.16 4.67 -13.72
C GLY A 258 10.00 3.86 -14.71
N VAL A 259 9.52 3.77 -15.95
CA VAL A 259 10.22 3.07 -17.05
C VAL A 259 11.62 3.63 -17.30
N HIS A 260 11.81 4.92 -17.06
CA HIS A 260 13.11 5.60 -17.24
C HIS A 260 13.85 5.88 -15.92
N CYS A 261 13.43 5.27 -14.82
CA CYS A 261 14.13 5.35 -13.55
C CYS A 261 15.28 4.34 -13.52
N ASP A 262 16.46 4.77 -13.98
CA ASP A 262 17.64 3.91 -14.11
C ASP A 262 18.21 3.40 -12.77
N ASN A 263 17.76 3.98 -11.64
CA ASN A 263 18.24 3.65 -10.30
C ASN A 263 17.15 3.12 -9.35
N ILE A 264 16.06 2.56 -9.87
CA ILE A 264 14.97 2.03 -9.05
C ILE A 264 15.44 0.97 -8.05
N GLU A 265 16.37 0.09 -8.44
CA GLU A 265 16.93 -0.92 -7.53
C GLU A 265 17.60 -0.27 -6.31
N ARG A 266 18.44 0.75 -6.52
CA ARG A 266 19.11 1.50 -5.45
C ARG A 266 18.10 2.18 -4.52
N VAL A 267 17.04 2.76 -5.08
CA VAL A 267 15.95 3.36 -4.29
C VAL A 267 15.28 2.33 -3.40
N LEU A 268 14.93 1.16 -3.96
CA LEU A 268 14.32 0.07 -3.21
C LEU A 268 15.24 -0.50 -2.13
N GLU A 269 16.54 -0.64 -2.43
CA GLU A 269 17.55 -1.06 -1.45
C GLU A 269 17.66 -0.06 -0.29
N THR A 270 17.67 1.24 -0.56
CA THR A 270 17.67 2.28 0.49
C THR A 270 16.40 2.22 1.34
N ALA A 271 15.22 2.10 0.71
CA ALA A 271 13.94 1.97 1.42
C ALA A 271 13.90 0.71 2.32
N ASP A 272 14.61 -0.35 1.92
CA ASP A 272 14.67 -1.60 2.66
C ASP A 272 15.65 -1.57 3.86
N LEU A 273 16.56 -0.59 3.93
CA LEU A 273 17.58 -0.53 5.00
C LEU A 273 16.97 -0.48 6.40
N ALA A 274 15.82 0.16 6.60
CA ALA A 274 15.21 0.31 7.93
C ALA A 274 14.96 -1.04 8.64
N ARG A 275 14.71 -2.13 7.89
CA ARG A 275 14.52 -3.46 8.50
C ARG A 275 15.81 -4.09 9.04
N LEU A 276 16.98 -3.59 8.66
CA LEU A 276 18.28 -4.19 8.96
C LEU A 276 18.88 -3.74 10.30
N GLY A 277 18.07 -3.09 11.16
CA GLY A 277 18.49 -2.60 12.47
C GLY A 277 19.67 -1.62 12.40
N GLU A 278 20.59 -1.72 13.35
CA GLU A 278 21.76 -0.81 13.43
C GLU A 278 22.68 -0.86 12.19
N LYS A 279 22.72 -1.99 11.46
CA LYS A 279 23.45 -2.03 10.18
C LYS A 279 22.76 -1.15 9.14
N GLY A 280 21.43 -1.24 9.06
CA GLY A 280 20.61 -0.44 8.18
C GLY A 280 20.70 1.06 8.49
N LYS A 281 20.59 1.41 9.77
CA LYS A 281 20.75 2.78 10.27
C LYS A 281 22.05 3.43 9.81
N ARG A 282 23.19 2.73 9.88
CA ARG A 282 24.47 3.27 9.37
C ARG A 282 24.41 3.56 7.87
N GLY A 283 23.85 2.64 7.08
CA GLY A 283 23.64 2.85 5.65
C GLY A 283 22.73 4.03 5.35
N LEU A 284 21.65 4.20 6.13
CA LEU A 284 20.73 5.35 5.97
C LEU A 284 21.46 6.68 6.24
N VAL A 285 22.31 6.76 7.27
CA VAL A 285 23.12 7.98 7.56
C VAL A 285 24.11 8.30 6.44
N GLU A 286 24.65 7.29 5.75
CA GLU A 286 25.50 7.46 4.58
C GLU A 286 24.69 7.97 3.37
N CYS A 287 23.48 7.44 3.17
CA CYS A 287 22.58 7.84 2.08
C CYS A 287 22.02 9.27 2.21
N LEU A 288 22.16 9.95 3.36
CA LEU A 288 21.78 11.36 3.51
C LEU A 288 22.57 12.29 2.58
N ASP A 289 23.79 11.88 2.17
CA ASP A 289 24.66 12.64 1.27
C ASP A 289 24.58 12.14 -0.20
N ASP A 290 23.66 11.23 -0.53
CA ASP A 290 23.52 10.69 -1.89
C ASP A 290 23.13 11.80 -2.87
N PRO A 291 23.64 11.83 -4.12
CA PRO A 291 23.24 12.82 -5.11
C PRO A 291 21.76 12.77 -5.51
N ASP A 292 21.09 11.61 -5.40
CA ASP A 292 19.68 11.46 -5.77
C ASP A 292 18.73 11.83 -4.60
N SER A 293 17.79 12.73 -4.87
CA SER A 293 16.78 13.19 -3.90
C SER A 293 15.92 12.07 -3.34
N VAL A 294 15.56 11.07 -4.15
CA VAL A 294 14.70 9.96 -3.72
C VAL A 294 15.46 9.02 -2.78
N VAL A 295 16.76 8.83 -3.02
CA VAL A 295 17.61 8.07 -2.10
C VAL A 295 17.71 8.80 -0.76
N ARG A 296 17.96 10.13 -0.78
CA ARG A 296 17.96 10.95 0.45
C ARG A 296 16.60 10.93 1.15
N TYR A 297 15.50 10.95 0.41
CA TYR A 297 14.15 10.85 0.97
C TYR A 297 13.97 9.56 1.77
N TRP A 298 14.29 8.41 1.18
CA TRP A 298 14.22 7.14 1.89
C TRP A 298 15.23 7.01 3.03
N ALA A 299 16.39 7.65 2.91
CA ALA A 299 17.35 7.75 4.01
C ALA A 299 16.72 8.45 5.23
N VAL A 300 16.09 9.61 5.03
CA VAL A 300 15.40 10.36 6.08
C VAL A 300 14.21 9.58 6.63
N THR A 301 13.33 9.08 5.76
CA THR A 301 12.13 8.33 6.14
C THR A 301 12.47 7.04 6.90
N GLY A 302 13.53 6.34 6.50
CA GLY A 302 14.01 5.15 7.19
C GLY A 302 14.56 5.48 8.59
N LEU A 303 15.28 6.60 8.73
CA LEU A 303 15.86 7.04 10.00
C LEU A 303 14.81 7.30 11.07
N MET A 304 13.59 7.71 10.71
CA MET A 304 12.46 7.89 11.64
C MET A 304 12.11 6.64 12.46
N SER A 305 12.62 5.46 12.07
CA SER A 305 12.43 4.20 12.81
C SER A 305 13.50 3.95 13.89
N PHE A 306 14.40 4.92 14.12
CA PHE A 306 15.53 4.79 15.03
C PHE A 306 15.69 6.04 15.91
N ASP A 307 16.37 5.90 17.05
CA ASP A 307 17.01 7.03 17.71
C ASP A 307 18.31 7.38 16.99
N TRP A 308 18.70 8.66 16.94
CA TRP A 308 19.95 9.09 16.32
C TRP A 308 20.72 10.11 17.15
N ASN A 309 22.00 10.32 16.81
CA ASN A 309 22.92 11.19 17.55
C ASN A 309 22.96 12.61 16.97
N ASP A 310 23.62 13.53 17.69
CA ASP A 310 23.78 14.93 17.29
C ASP A 310 24.38 15.11 15.89
N GLY A 311 25.30 14.22 15.48
CA GLY A 311 25.88 14.25 14.13
C GLY A 311 24.86 13.97 13.03
N THR A 312 23.94 13.02 13.26
CA THR A 312 22.83 12.74 12.34
C THR A 312 21.81 13.87 12.37
N THR A 313 21.52 14.43 13.55
CA THR A 313 20.67 15.61 13.70
C THR A 313 21.19 16.77 12.86
N GLN A 314 22.50 17.06 12.90
CA GLN A 314 23.07 18.14 12.10
C GLN A 314 22.90 17.89 10.59
N LYS A 315 23.14 16.67 10.11
CA LYS A 315 22.88 16.32 8.70
C LYS A 315 21.42 16.56 8.30
N LEU A 316 20.46 16.20 9.15
CA LEU A 316 19.04 16.45 8.89
C LEU A 316 18.71 17.94 8.86
N VAL A 317 19.34 18.74 9.72
CA VAL A 317 19.21 20.20 9.71
C VAL A 317 19.74 20.79 8.40
N ASP A 318 20.88 20.30 7.91
CA ASP A 318 21.46 20.76 6.65
C ASP A 318 20.54 20.46 5.44
N LEU A 319 19.72 19.40 5.51
CA LEU A 319 18.73 19.06 4.50
C LEU A 319 17.49 19.96 4.49
N LEU A 320 17.23 20.73 5.56
CA LEU A 320 16.07 21.63 5.61
C LEU A 320 16.14 22.70 4.54
N GLU A 321 17.32 23.24 4.27
CA GLU A 321 17.55 24.31 3.28
C GLU A 321 17.78 23.78 1.86
N GLY A 322 17.69 22.45 1.65
CA GLY A 322 17.87 21.82 0.35
C GLY A 322 16.76 22.12 -0.66
N GLU A 323 17.09 22.02 -1.95
CA GLU A 323 16.16 22.30 -3.06
C GLU A 323 15.08 21.22 -3.31
N SER A 324 15.24 20.01 -2.75
CA SER A 324 14.26 18.94 -2.98
C SER A 324 12.98 19.15 -2.17
N ILE A 325 11.88 19.21 -2.91
CA ILE A 325 10.51 19.37 -2.42
C ILE A 325 10.00 18.17 -1.62
N ALA A 326 10.65 17.01 -1.71
CA ALA A 326 10.35 15.83 -0.90
C ALA A 326 11.27 15.68 0.32
N VAL A 327 12.57 15.94 0.15
CA VAL A 327 13.57 15.68 1.20
C VAL A 327 13.48 16.69 2.34
N SER A 328 13.34 17.98 2.02
CA SER A 328 13.28 19.03 3.04
C SER A 328 12.07 18.85 3.99
N PRO A 329 10.86 18.55 3.50
CA PRO A 329 9.70 18.28 4.37
C PRO A 329 9.84 16.98 5.16
N ALA A 330 10.43 15.92 4.57
CA ALA A 330 10.71 14.69 5.30
C ALA A 330 11.70 14.92 6.46
N ALA A 331 12.75 15.73 6.24
CA ALA A 331 13.72 16.08 7.27
C ALA A 331 13.08 16.93 8.37
N ALA A 332 12.18 17.85 7.99
CA ALA A 332 11.38 18.63 8.93
C ALA A 332 10.49 17.73 9.81
N ASP A 333 9.80 16.73 9.26
CA ASP A 333 9.00 15.77 10.04
C ASP A 333 9.90 14.97 11.00
N ALA A 334 11.05 14.48 10.53
CA ALA A 334 11.98 13.70 11.35
C ALA A 334 12.50 14.51 12.55
N LEU A 335 12.90 15.76 12.34
CA LEU A 335 13.37 16.65 13.40
C LEU A 335 12.23 17.05 14.35
N ALA A 336 11.04 17.34 13.84
CA ALA A 336 9.88 17.72 14.65
C ALA A 336 9.50 16.61 15.65
N ARG A 337 9.56 15.34 15.23
CA ARG A 337 9.31 14.16 16.10
C ARG A 337 10.29 14.04 17.27
N THR A 338 11.50 14.59 17.13
CA THR A 338 12.51 14.63 18.19
C THR A 338 12.42 15.89 19.08
N GLY A 339 11.36 16.69 18.95
CA GLY A 339 11.15 17.91 19.73
C GLY A 339 11.83 19.16 19.17
N GLN A 340 12.36 19.11 17.94
CA GLN A 340 13.06 20.22 17.30
C GLN A 340 12.16 20.99 16.32
N ALA A 341 10.84 21.03 16.55
CA ALA A 341 9.89 21.64 15.62
C ALA A 341 10.14 23.14 15.33
N ALA A 342 10.74 23.89 16.27
CA ALA A 342 11.00 25.31 16.09
C ALA A 342 11.89 25.62 14.87
N ILE A 343 12.92 24.80 14.63
CA ILE A 343 13.88 25.01 13.54
C ILE A 343 13.35 24.54 12.17
N THR A 344 12.25 23.79 12.14
CA THR A 344 11.68 23.24 10.89
C THR A 344 10.64 24.16 10.25
N THR A 345 10.14 25.15 10.99
CA THR A 345 9.07 26.06 10.57
C THR A 345 9.34 26.69 9.20
N SER A 346 10.57 27.19 8.98
CA SER A 346 10.89 27.86 7.71
C SER A 346 10.85 26.90 6.52
N ALA A 347 11.30 25.65 6.70
CA ALA A 347 11.23 24.63 5.67
C ALA A 347 9.78 24.27 5.33
N LEU A 348 8.93 24.09 6.36
CA LEU A 348 7.52 23.80 6.17
C LEU A 348 6.76 24.96 5.52
N CYS A 349 7.09 26.21 5.85
CA CYS A 349 6.50 27.37 5.18
C CYS A 349 6.83 27.40 3.68
N ARG A 350 8.05 27.05 3.26
CA ARG A 350 8.42 26.97 1.84
C ARG A 350 7.55 25.96 1.06
N VAL A 351 7.16 24.85 1.70
CA VAL A 351 6.24 23.87 1.09
C VAL A 351 4.90 24.51 0.73
N LEU A 352 4.39 25.41 1.57
CA LEU A 352 3.12 26.09 1.33
C LEU A 352 3.18 27.03 0.12
N GLU A 353 4.38 27.50 -0.25
CA GLU A 353 4.60 28.39 -1.40
C GLU A 353 4.81 27.63 -2.73
N ILE A 354 4.96 26.31 -2.69
CA ILE A 354 5.17 25.48 -3.88
C ILE A 354 3.83 25.01 -4.45
N ASP A 355 3.46 25.54 -5.62
CA ASP A 355 2.20 25.22 -6.31
C ASP A 355 1.99 23.72 -6.57
N LEU A 356 3.08 22.95 -6.73
CA LEU A 356 3.01 21.50 -6.98
C LEU A 356 2.33 20.69 -5.86
N HIS A 357 2.25 21.21 -4.63
CA HIS A 357 1.57 20.53 -3.52
C HIS A 357 0.06 20.78 -3.46
N TRP A 358 -0.46 21.74 -4.24
CA TRP A 358 -1.85 22.22 -4.14
C TRP A 358 -2.65 22.06 -5.43
N GLY A 359 -1.99 21.65 -6.52
CA GLY A 359 -2.53 21.58 -7.88
C GLY A 359 -3.22 20.28 -8.25
#